data_AF-M7PG75-F1
#
_entry.id   AF-M7PG75-F1
#
_cell.length_a   1.000
_cell.length_b   1.000
_cell.length_c   1.000
_cell.angle_alpha   90.00
_cell.angle_beta   90.00
_cell.angle_gamma   90.00
#
_symmetry.space_group_name_H-M   'P 1'
#
loop_
_entity.id
_entity.type
_entity.pdbx_description
1 polymer ?
#
loop_
_entity_poly.entity_id
_entity_poly.type
_entity_poly.pdbx_seq_one_letter_code
_entity_poly.pdbx_strand_id
1 'polypeptide(L)'
;MTESVFEDKKLPIYNKEENEVTLIKIPPSTLQLKIRQSRNQLEKNVKDVSIKIEKIIDKWIGIENKVEKFTKELVPSNGEIISGGIYVMIAGMAGLILTRKRSFTIRFMTPIFISLAASTIFLPETHRNFRNMIWKYKQNYF
;
A
#
# COMPACT_ATOMS: atom_id res chain seq x y z
N MET A 1 -33.19 72.84 -28.41
CA MET A 1 -31.86 72.18 -28.41
C MET A 1 -30.98 73.04 -27.53
N THR A 2 -30.51 72.66 -26.35
CA THR A 2 -30.23 71.34 -25.77
C THR A 2 -30.15 71.50 -24.26
N GLU A 3 -30.57 70.46 -23.56
CA GLU A 3 -30.64 70.30 -22.11
C GLU A 3 -29.27 70.48 -21.44
N SER A 4 -29.20 71.16 -20.30
CA SER A 4 -28.13 70.94 -19.34
C SER A 4 -28.76 70.64 -17.99
N VAL A 5 -28.76 69.35 -17.70
CA VAL A 5 -29.33 68.65 -16.58
C VAL A 5 -28.69 69.17 -15.28
N PHE A 6 -29.52 69.54 -14.32
CA PHE A 6 -29.10 69.75 -12.93
C PHE A 6 -28.67 68.39 -12.38
N GLU A 7 -27.38 68.11 -12.45
CA GLU A 7 -26.81 66.91 -11.86
C GLU A 7 -26.69 67.11 -10.34
N ASP A 8 -27.68 66.57 -9.62
CA ASP A 8 -27.72 66.50 -8.16
C ASP A 8 -26.39 65.96 -7.63
N LYS A 9 -25.58 66.85 -7.05
CA LYS A 9 -24.28 66.51 -6.48
C LYS A 9 -24.48 65.76 -5.16
N LYS A 10 -24.84 64.47 -5.24
CA LYS A 10 -24.94 63.58 -4.09
C LYS A 10 -23.56 63.40 -3.45
N LEU A 11 -23.43 63.88 -2.21
CA LEU A 11 -22.23 63.66 -1.40
C LEU A 11 -22.02 62.15 -1.22
N PRO A 12 -20.79 61.64 -1.38
CA PRO A 12 -20.51 60.22 -1.13
C PRO A 12 -20.75 59.88 0.35
N ILE A 13 -21.51 58.82 0.61
CA ILE A 13 -21.89 58.36 1.96
C ILE A 13 -20.69 57.77 2.74
N TYR A 14 -19.62 57.42 2.02
CA TYR A 14 -18.41 56.88 2.60
C TYR A 14 -17.30 57.93 2.55
N ASN A 15 -16.68 58.18 3.70
CA ASN A 15 -15.38 58.83 3.75
C ASN A 15 -14.40 57.90 3.01
N LYS A 16 -13.98 58.27 1.79
CA LYS A 16 -12.87 57.60 1.11
C LYS A 16 -11.59 58.06 1.81
N GLU A 17 -11.36 57.52 3.00
CA GLU A 17 -10.00 57.38 3.49
C GLU A 17 -9.33 56.42 2.52
N GLU A 18 -8.64 56.99 1.54
CA GLU A 18 -7.72 56.31 0.66
C GLU A 18 -6.55 55.81 1.52
N ASN A 19 -6.84 54.80 2.34
CA ASN A 19 -5.81 53.95 2.90
C ASN A 19 -5.25 53.18 1.71
N GLU A 20 -4.23 53.76 1.07
CA GLU A 20 -3.34 53.03 0.20
C GLU A 20 -2.97 51.75 0.94
N VAL A 21 -3.52 50.62 0.50
CA VAL A 21 -3.16 49.32 1.03
C VAL A 21 -1.73 49.09 0.55
N THR A 22 -0.76 49.60 1.32
CA THR A 22 0.66 49.34 1.07
C THR A 22 0.84 47.84 1.25
N LEU A 23 0.95 47.13 0.13
CA LEU A 23 1.30 45.72 0.11
C LEU A 23 2.75 45.58 0.57
N ILE A 24 2.95 45.51 1.89
CA ILE A 24 4.25 45.24 2.47
C ILE A 24 4.61 43.79 2.09
N LYS A 25 5.43 43.63 1.06
CA LYS A 25 6.03 42.33 0.71
C LYS A 25 7.08 42.01 1.77
N ILE A 26 6.66 41.31 2.82
CA ILE A 26 7.58 40.73 3.79
C ILE A 26 8.34 39.61 3.07
N PRO A 27 9.68 39.68 2.97
CA PRO A 27 10.44 38.61 2.34
C PRO A 27 10.26 37.31 3.14
N PRO A 28 10.09 36.15 2.47
CA PRO A 28 9.84 34.91 3.16
C PRO A 28 11.01 34.55 4.07
N SER A 29 10.69 34.24 5.33
CA SER A 29 11.67 33.75 6.29
C SER A 29 12.27 32.42 5.83
N THR A 30 13.53 32.18 6.18
CA THR A 30 14.25 30.94 5.85
C THR A 30 13.53 29.69 6.36
N LEU A 31 12.79 29.78 7.47
CA LEU A 31 11.96 28.71 8.01
C LEU A 31 10.72 28.42 7.16
N GLN A 32 10.04 29.45 6.67
CA GLN A 32 8.88 29.28 5.78
C GLN A 32 9.28 28.61 4.47
N LEU A 33 10.46 28.92 3.93
CA LEU A 33 10.98 28.25 2.74
C LEU A 33 11.24 26.76 2.98
N LYS A 34 11.81 26.38 4.14
CA LYS A 34 12.05 24.98 4.50
C LYS A 34 10.75 24.18 4.72
N ILE A 35 9.76 24.76 5.41
CA ILE A 35 8.44 24.12 5.61
C ILE A 35 7.75 23.92 4.25
N ARG A 36 7.81 24.91 3.37
CA ARG A 36 7.25 24.83 2.01
C ARG A 36 7.92 23.73 1.17
N GLN A 37 9.24 23.62 1.24
CA GLN A 37 9.98 22.56 0.54
C GLN A 37 9.62 21.17 1.10
N SER A 38 9.57 21.03 2.43
CA SER A 38 9.19 19.77 3.09
C SER A 38 7.78 19.34 2.69
N ARG A 39 6.80 20.25 2.75
CA ARG A 39 5.42 19.96 2.33
C ARG A 39 5.35 19.53 0.87
N ASN A 40 6.00 20.25 -0.04
CA ASN A 40 6.01 19.90 -1.46
C ASN A 40 6.69 18.55 -1.74
N GLN A 41 7.69 18.16 -0.95
CA GLN A 41 8.33 16.84 -1.05
C GLN A 41 7.42 15.73 -0.50
N LEU A 42 6.76 15.97 0.62
CA LEU A 42 5.79 15.03 1.20
C LEU A 42 4.60 14.82 0.27
N GLU A 43 4.02 15.88 -0.29
CA GLU A 43 2.88 15.78 -1.22
C GLU A 43 3.22 14.97 -2.48
N LYS A 44 4.43 15.13 -3.03
CA LYS A 44 4.92 14.32 -4.15
C LYS A 44 5.11 12.86 -3.77
N ASN A 45 5.78 12.61 -2.64
CA ASN A 45 6.10 11.26 -2.20
C ASN A 45 4.86 10.46 -1.78
N VAL A 46 3.85 11.11 -1.19
CA VAL A 46 2.59 10.45 -0.79
C VAL A 46 1.86 9.91 -2.01
N LYS A 47 1.78 10.67 -3.10
CA LYS A 47 1.12 10.22 -4.33
C LYS A 47 1.81 8.99 -4.94
N ASP A 48 3.13 9.00 -4.98
CA ASP A 48 3.91 7.87 -5.50
C ASP A 48 3.79 6.61 -4.63
N VAL A 49 3.68 6.77 -3.30
CA VAL A 49 3.46 5.67 -2.37
C VAL A 49 2.08 5.05 -2.57
N SER A 50 1.03 5.88 -2.69
CA SER A 50 -0.34 5.37 -2.92
C SER A 50 -0.43 4.54 -4.20
N ILE A 51 0.16 5.00 -5.30
CA ILE A 51 0.17 4.26 -6.58
C ILE A 51 0.89 2.91 -6.44
N LYS A 52 1.98 2.85 -5.66
CA LYS A 52 2.68 1.58 -5.41
C LYS A 52 1.83 0.63 -4.58
N ILE A 53 1.11 1.14 -3.59
CA ILE A 53 0.21 0.33 -2.74
C ILE A 53 -0.93 -0.24 -3.58
N GLU A 54 -1.59 0.58 -4.39
CA GLU A 54 -2.65 0.15 -5.30
C GLU A 54 -2.17 -0.97 -6.23
N LYS A 55 -0.99 -0.80 -6.85
CA LYS A 55 -0.41 -1.84 -7.72
C LYS A 55 -0.12 -3.15 -6.99
N ILE A 56 0.28 -3.09 -5.71
CA ILE A 56 0.49 -4.29 -4.88
C ILE A 56 -0.86 -4.96 -4.59
N ILE A 57 -1.87 -4.17 -4.24
CA ILE A 57 -3.22 -4.67 -3.97
C ILE A 57 -3.80 -5.33 -5.22
N ASP A 58 -3.71 -4.69 -6.38
CA ASP A 58 -4.20 -5.25 -7.66
C ASP A 58 -3.53 -6.58 -8.00
N LYS A 59 -2.21 -6.66 -7.78
CA LYS A 59 -1.47 -7.91 -7.96
C LYS A 59 -1.95 -9.00 -6.99
N TRP A 60 -2.26 -8.63 -5.75
CA TRP A 60 -2.72 -9.56 -4.72
C TRP A 60 -4.13 -10.07 -5.02
N ILE A 61 -5.05 -9.19 -5.42
CA ILE A 61 -6.39 -9.54 -5.89
C ILE A 61 -6.31 -10.49 -7.10
N GLY A 62 -5.40 -10.25 -8.04
CA GLY A 62 -5.18 -11.16 -9.17
C GLY A 62 -4.72 -12.56 -8.74
N ILE A 63 -3.91 -12.66 -7.68
CA ILE A 63 -3.50 -13.94 -7.09
C ILE A 63 -4.69 -14.61 -6.40
N GLU A 64 -5.48 -13.87 -5.62
CA GLU A 64 -6.67 -14.37 -4.94
C GLU A 64 -7.68 -14.95 -5.93
N ASN A 65 -8.02 -14.20 -6.98
CA ASN A 65 -8.93 -14.68 -8.03
C ASN A 65 -8.42 -15.96 -8.71
N LYS A 66 -7.11 -16.08 -8.91
CA LYS A 66 -6.49 -17.28 -9.47
C LYS A 66 -6.66 -18.46 -8.50
N VAL A 67 -6.38 -18.27 -7.21
CA VAL A 67 -6.56 -19.29 -6.17
C VAL A 67 -8.03 -19.68 -6.00
N GLU A 68 -8.96 -18.72 -6.07
CA GLU A 68 -10.39 -18.99 -5.98
C GLU A 68 -10.85 -19.82 -7.17
N LYS A 69 -10.38 -19.50 -8.38
CA LYS A 69 -10.67 -20.29 -9.58
C LYS A 69 -10.11 -21.71 -9.44
N PHE A 70 -8.87 -21.86 -8.97
CA PHE A 70 -8.29 -23.18 -8.67
C PHE A 70 -9.10 -23.93 -7.61
N THR A 71 -9.54 -23.25 -6.55
CA THR A 71 -10.38 -23.84 -5.50
C THR A 71 -11.69 -24.34 -6.08
N LYS A 72 -12.39 -23.51 -6.86
CA LYS A 72 -13.66 -23.87 -7.52
C LYS A 72 -13.49 -25.03 -8.51
N GLU A 73 -12.36 -25.10 -9.20
CA GLU A 73 -12.03 -26.16 -10.16
C GLU A 73 -11.59 -27.47 -9.46
N LEU A 74 -10.98 -27.37 -8.27
CA LEU A 74 -10.49 -28.49 -7.45
C LEU A 74 -11.50 -28.99 -6.40
N VAL A 75 -12.74 -28.49 -6.41
CA VAL A 75 -13.84 -29.14 -5.68
C VAL A 75 -14.29 -30.36 -6.47
N PRO A 76 -13.58 -31.50 -6.30
CA PRO A 76 -14.27 -32.73 -5.94
C PRO A 76 -13.65 -33.44 -4.73
N SER A 77 -14.49 -33.67 -3.72
CA SER A 77 -14.47 -34.65 -2.61
C SER A 77 -13.30 -34.76 -1.61
N ASN A 78 -12.03 -34.49 -1.96
CA ASN A 78 -10.91 -34.93 -1.09
C ASN A 78 -10.33 -33.88 -0.13
N GLY A 79 -10.48 -32.56 -0.32
CA GLY A 79 -10.26 -31.52 0.72
C GLY A 79 -8.88 -31.42 1.41
N GLU A 80 -7.97 -32.36 1.16
CA GLU A 80 -6.69 -32.56 1.84
C GLU A 80 -5.69 -31.43 1.55
N ILE A 81 -5.75 -30.85 0.34
CA ILE A 81 -4.83 -29.77 -0.06
C ILE A 81 -5.19 -28.46 0.66
N ILE A 82 -6.48 -28.17 0.81
CA ILE A 82 -6.97 -26.97 1.49
C ILE A 82 -6.69 -27.07 2.99
N SER A 83 -6.97 -28.22 3.60
CA SER A 83 -6.69 -28.45 5.02
C SER A 83 -5.19 -28.40 5.32
N GLY A 84 -4.36 -29.04 4.49
CA GLY A 84 -2.90 -28.94 4.56
C GLY A 84 -2.39 -27.51 4.54
N GLY A 85 -2.89 -26.68 3.62
CA GLY A 85 -2.51 -25.26 3.53
C GLY A 85 -2.85 -24.45 4.79
N ILE A 86 -4.02 -24.67 5.38
CA ILE A 86 -4.44 -24.01 6.63
C ILE A 86 -3.53 -24.43 7.79
N TYR A 87 -3.16 -25.71 7.91
CA TYR A 87 -2.25 -26.18 8.97
C TYR A 87 -0.85 -25.54 8.87
N VAL A 88 -0.34 -25.36 7.65
CA VAL A 88 0.93 -24.66 7.42
C VAL A 88 0.86 -23.20 7.88
N MET A 89 -0.23 -22.51 7.56
CA MET A 89 -0.45 -21.14 8.03
C MET A 89 -0.51 -21.06 9.56
N ILE A 90 -1.29 -21.96 10.19
CA ILE A 90 -1.41 -22.02 11.66
C ILE A 90 -0.05 -22.31 12.31
N ALA A 91 0.74 -23.22 11.75
CA ALA A 91 2.08 -23.53 12.25
C ALA A 91 3.01 -22.30 12.18
N GLY A 92 3.00 -21.58 11.07
CA GLY A 92 3.74 -20.31 10.94
C GLY A 92 3.29 -19.26 11.97
N MET A 93 1.97 -19.13 12.18
CA MET A 93 1.40 -18.23 13.20
C MET A 93 1.78 -18.64 14.62
N ALA A 94 1.80 -19.94 14.92
CA ALA A 94 2.30 -20.45 16.19
C ALA A 94 3.78 -20.09 16.38
N GLY A 95 4.59 -20.16 15.32
CA GLY A 95 5.97 -19.69 15.31
C GLY A 95 6.15 -18.20 15.65
N LEU A 96 5.25 -17.34 15.19
CA LEU A 96 5.22 -15.92 15.55
C LEU A 96 4.93 -15.71 17.04
N ILE A 97 3.99 -16.47 17.59
CA ILE A 97 3.63 -16.42 19.01
C ILE A 97 4.81 -16.88 19.88
N LEU A 98 5.44 -17.99 19.51
CA LEU A 98 6.59 -18.56 20.23
C LEU A 98 7.80 -17.62 20.24
N THR A 99 8.00 -16.83 19.19
CA THR A 99 9.10 -15.87 19.09
C THR A 99 8.77 -14.47 19.58
N ARG A 100 7.60 -14.26 20.19
CA ARG A 100 7.12 -12.95 20.67
C ARG A 100 8.15 -12.20 21.54
N LYS A 101 8.92 -12.91 22.37
CA LYS A 101 9.95 -12.31 23.27
C LYS A 101 11.40 -12.42 22.76
N ARG A 102 11.62 -12.82 21.51
CA ARG A 102 12.97 -12.99 20.94
C ARG A 102 13.33 -11.81 20.03
N SER A 103 14.62 -11.70 19.71
CA SER A 103 15.18 -10.66 18.84
C SER A 103 14.45 -10.58 17.50
N PHE A 104 14.38 -9.37 16.92
CA PHE A 104 13.66 -9.08 15.67
C PHE A 104 13.98 -10.10 14.56
N THR A 105 15.25 -10.41 14.32
CA THR A 105 15.66 -11.39 13.30
C THR A 105 15.02 -12.77 13.47
N ILE A 106 15.03 -13.29 14.71
CA ILE A 106 14.47 -14.61 15.03
C ILE A 106 12.94 -14.59 14.86
N ARG A 107 12.30 -13.45 15.15
CA ARG A 107 10.86 -13.28 14.99
C ARG A 107 10.39 -13.39 13.53
N PHE A 108 11.19 -12.95 12.56
CA PHE A 108 10.84 -13.09 11.14
C PHE A 108 11.27 -14.42 10.55
N MET A 109 12.41 -14.96 10.99
CA MET A 109 12.94 -16.20 10.44
C MET A 109 12.18 -17.43 10.93
N THR A 110 11.84 -17.51 12.22
CA THR A 110 11.21 -18.70 12.80
C THR A 110 9.86 -19.08 12.18
N PRO A 111 8.91 -18.15 11.94
CA PRO A 111 7.66 -18.47 11.25
C PRO A 111 7.88 -19.04 9.85
N ILE A 112 8.89 -18.56 9.13
CA ILE A 112 9.23 -19.05 7.79
C ILE A 112 9.74 -20.48 7.89
N PHE A 113 10.69 -20.76 8.79
CA PHE A 113 11.21 -22.11 8.99
C PHE A 113 10.14 -23.10 9.46
N ILE A 114 9.29 -22.70 10.41
CA ILE A 114 8.21 -23.55 10.91
C ILE A 114 7.16 -23.80 9.81
N SER A 115 6.81 -22.78 9.02
CA SER A 115 5.90 -22.93 7.89
C SER A 115 6.46 -23.88 6.82
N LEU A 116 7.75 -23.76 6.49
CA LEU A 116 8.43 -24.67 5.56
C LEU A 116 8.45 -26.12 6.09
N ALA A 117 8.78 -26.30 7.37
CA ALA A 117 8.75 -27.62 8.00
C ALA A 117 7.34 -28.21 7.98
N ALA A 118 6.33 -27.44 8.39
CA ALA A 118 4.93 -27.83 8.36
C ALA A 118 4.47 -28.21 6.95
N SER A 119 4.92 -27.49 5.91
CA SER A 119 4.55 -27.78 4.52
C SER A 119 5.00 -29.17 4.08
N THR A 120 6.18 -29.62 4.51
CA THR A 120 6.66 -30.98 4.20
C THR A 120 5.86 -32.07 4.91
N ILE A 121 5.30 -31.77 6.09
CA ILE A 121 4.56 -32.72 6.92
C ILE A 121 3.08 -32.80 6.49
N PHE A 122 2.45 -31.65 6.27
CA PHE A 122 1.01 -31.55 6.00
C PHE A 122 0.65 -31.58 4.50
N LEU A 123 1.60 -31.36 3.59
CA LEU A 123 1.39 -31.47 2.13
C LEU A 123 2.38 -32.47 1.49
N PRO A 124 2.34 -33.76 1.87
CA PRO A 124 3.26 -34.77 1.35
C PRO A 124 3.12 -34.95 -0.18
N GLU A 125 1.91 -34.86 -0.71
CA GLU A 125 1.62 -34.99 -2.14
C GLU A 125 2.21 -33.85 -2.98
N THR A 126 2.14 -32.61 -2.48
CA THR A 126 2.79 -31.46 -3.12
C THR A 126 4.31 -31.64 -3.15
N HIS A 127 4.91 -32.13 -2.07
CA HIS A 127 6.34 -32.37 -2.00
C HIS A 127 6.79 -33.49 -2.95
N ARG A 128 5.98 -34.56 -3.08
CA ARG A 128 6.23 -35.66 -4.02
C ARG A 128 6.16 -35.18 -5.48
N ASN A 129 5.16 -34.37 -5.82
CA ASN A 129 5.02 -33.79 -7.15
C ASN A 129 6.16 -32.79 -7.48
N PHE A 130 6.55 -31.96 -6.51
CA PHE A 130 7.66 -31.03 -6.69
C PHE A 130 8.99 -31.75 -6.89
N ARG A 131 9.25 -32.82 -6.12
CA ARG A 131 10.43 -33.68 -6.30
C ARG A 131 10.46 -34.33 -7.68
N ASN A 132 9.32 -34.84 -8.14
CA ASN A 132 9.21 -35.43 -9.47
C ASN A 132 9.42 -34.38 -10.59
N MET A 133 8.92 -33.16 -10.39
CA MET A 133 9.15 -32.04 -11.32
C MET A 133 10.62 -31.63 -11.37
N ILE A 134 11.28 -31.50 -10.21
CA ILE A 134 12.73 -31.21 -10.15
C ILE A 134 13.52 -32.33 -10.82
N TRP A 135 13.15 -33.59 -10.56
CA TRP A 135 13.82 -34.74 -11.17
C TRP A 135 13.67 -34.73 -12.70
N LYS A 136 12.47 -34.46 -13.21
CA LYS A 136 12.20 -34.30 -14.64
C LYS A 136 12.94 -33.11 -15.26
N TYR A 137 13.04 -31.99 -14.54
CA TYR A 137 13.80 -30.82 -14.96
C TYR A 137 15.30 -31.14 -15.06
N LYS A 138 15.83 -31.84 -14.04
CA LYS A 138 17.24 -32.27 -14.02
C LYS A 138 17.55 -33.16 -15.22
N GLN A 139 16.69 -34.13 -15.53
CA GLN A 139 16.85 -35.06 -16.66
C GLN A 139 16.78 -34.39 -18.04
N ASN A 140 16.13 -33.21 -18.14
CA ASN A 140 15.93 -32.52 -19.41
C ASN A 140 17.01 -31.47 -19.70
N TYR A 141 17.78 -31.06 -18.68
CA TYR A 141 18.84 -30.05 -18.79
C TYR A 141 20.25 -30.59 -18.47
N PHE A 142 20.36 -31.80 -17.90
CA PHE A 142 21.60 -32.54 -17.67
C PHE A 142 21.42 -33.99 -18.12
#